data_AF-A0A820K9J3-F1
#
_entry.id   AF-A0A820K9J3-F1
#
_cell.length_a   1.000
_cell.length_b   1.000
_cell.length_c   1.000
_cell.angle_alpha   90.00
_cell.angle_beta   90.00
_cell.angle_gamma   90.00
#
_symmetry.space_group_name_H-M   'P 1'
#
loop_
_entity.id
_entity.type
_entity.pdbx_description
1 polymer ?
#
loop_
_entity_poly.entity_id
_entity_poly.type
_entity_poly.pdbx_seq_one_letter_code
_entity_poly.pdbx_strand_id
1 'polypeptide(L)'
;QSLCTTTHSDCQDRKFEYQIQIDETKKTDKKKEKDDSYKTFQCTIYALAPHGTSIISDIDDTIKVSNVLSKRLLLKHTFYSYFKPIEGISDVYQKWHEQKCQFHYVSASPWQ
;
A
#
# COMPACT_ATOMS: atom_id res chain seq x y z
N GLN A 1 -18.97 -16.10 -12.10
CA GLN A 1 -18.05 -15.31 -12.95
C GLN A 1 -16.69 -15.95 -12.84
N SER A 2 -16.18 -16.49 -13.95
CA SER A 2 -14.90 -17.21 -13.96
C SER A 2 -13.77 -16.18 -14.03
N LEU A 3 -13.02 -16.02 -12.94
CA LEU A 3 -11.77 -15.25 -12.97
C LEU A 3 -10.79 -16.07 -13.79
N CYS A 4 -10.54 -15.64 -15.03
CA CYS A 4 -9.52 -16.20 -15.90
C CYS A 4 -8.18 -16.14 -15.17
N THR A 5 -7.73 -17.27 -14.63
CA THR A 5 -6.44 -17.37 -13.92
C THR A 5 -5.43 -17.99 -14.88
N THR A 6 -5.16 -17.32 -15.99
CA THR A 6 -4.02 -17.69 -16.84
C THR A 6 -2.76 -17.23 -16.12
N THR A 7 -2.21 -18.08 -15.25
CA THR A 7 -0.92 -17.82 -14.60
C THR A 7 0.19 -17.95 -15.62
N HIS A 8 0.73 -16.82 -16.08
CA HIS A 8 1.96 -16.79 -16.87
C HIS A 8 3.14 -17.23 -15.99
N SER A 9 3.73 -18.39 -16.29
CA SER A 9 4.84 -19.01 -15.54
C SER A 9 6.09 -18.14 -15.51
N ASP A 10 6.32 -17.37 -16.57
CA ASP A 10 7.54 -16.56 -16.78
C ASP A 10 7.31 -15.07 -16.52
N CYS A 11 6.42 -14.74 -15.57
CA CYS A 11 6.17 -13.35 -15.20
C CYS A 11 7.32 -12.84 -14.31
N GLN A 12 8.15 -11.93 -14.83
CA GLN A 12 9.01 -11.09 -13.99
C GLN A 12 8.19 -10.04 -13.24
N ASP A 13 8.77 -9.44 -12.20
CA ASP A 13 8.15 -8.34 -11.48
C ASP A 13 7.85 -7.17 -12.44
N ARG A 14 6.61 -6.69 -12.44
CA ARG A 14 6.16 -5.62 -13.33
C ARG A 14 5.37 -4.57 -12.57
N LYS A 15 5.66 -3.32 -12.88
CA LYS A 15 4.93 -2.15 -12.39
C LYS A 15 4.05 -1.63 -13.51
N PHE A 16 2.78 -1.41 -13.21
CA PHE A 16 1.83 -0.85 -14.15
C PHE A 16 1.13 0.36 -13.54
N GLU A 17 1.02 1.43 -14.30
CA GLU A 17 0.18 2.58 -13.94
C GLU A 17 -1.21 2.37 -14.56
N TYR A 18 -2.25 2.36 -13.72
CA TYR A 18 -3.62 2.11 -14.12
C TYR A 18 -4.56 3.20 -13.66
N GLN A 19 -5.67 3.33 -14.40
CA GLN A 19 -6.84 4.07 -13.97
C GLN A 19 -7.94 3.07 -13.60
N ILE A 20 -8.39 3.10 -12.35
CA ILE A 20 -9.51 2.29 -11.87
C ILE A 20 -10.73 3.19 -11.78
N GLN A 21 -11.83 2.76 -12.38
CA GLN A 21 -13.12 3.43 -12.28
C GLN A 21 -14.00 2.67 -11.30
N ILE A 22 -14.46 3.36 -10.25
CA ILE A 22 -15.36 2.81 -9.23
C ILE A 22 -16.73 3.43 -9.41
N ASP A 23 -17.75 2.58 -9.51
CA ASP A 23 -19.15 2.97 -9.53
C ASP A 23 -19.63 3.32 -8.10
N GLU A 24 -19.99 4.57 -7.87
CA GLU A 24 -20.44 5.06 -6.55
C GLU A 24 -21.97 4.93 -6.34
N THR A 25 -22.73 4.36 -7.29
CA THR A 25 -24.20 4.33 -7.26
C THR A 25 -24.84 3.46 -6.14
N LYS A 26 -24.04 2.83 -5.27
CA LYS A 26 -24.56 1.93 -4.20
C LYS A 26 -24.76 2.57 -2.82
N LYS A 27 -24.63 3.89 -2.67
CA LYS A 27 -25.01 4.57 -1.42
C LYS A 27 -26.19 5.50 -1.68
N THR A 28 -27.22 5.34 -0.86
CA THR A 28 -28.49 6.09 -0.79
C THR A 28 -29.53 5.84 -1.87
N ASP A 29 -30.50 4.97 -1.53
CA ASP A 29 -31.88 5.06 -1.99
C ASP A 29 -32.39 6.50 -1.79
N LYS A 30 -32.41 7.30 -2.86
CA LYS A 30 -33.47 8.26 -3.21
C LYS A 30 -33.02 9.11 -4.41
N LYS A 31 -33.51 8.69 -5.59
CA LYS A 31 -33.96 9.54 -6.70
C LYS A 31 -33.00 10.69 -7.08
N LYS A 32 -32.05 10.43 -7.98
CA LYS A 32 -31.44 11.48 -8.83
C LYS A 32 -30.92 10.92 -10.15
N GLU A 33 -30.91 11.81 -11.14
CA GLU A 33 -30.86 11.60 -12.58
C GLU A 33 -29.61 10.87 -13.10
N LYS A 34 -29.73 10.35 -14.33
CA LYS A 34 -28.66 9.82 -15.19
C LYS A 34 -27.45 10.75 -15.19
N ASP A 35 -26.46 10.43 -14.39
CA ASP A 35 -25.07 10.75 -14.66
C ASP A 35 -24.28 9.50 -14.32
N ASP A 36 -23.59 8.94 -15.32
CA ASP A 36 -22.72 7.76 -15.17
C ASP A 36 -21.52 8.17 -14.30
N SER A 37 -21.77 8.33 -12.99
CA SER A 37 -20.82 8.90 -12.03
C SER A 37 -19.81 7.86 -11.57
N TYR A 38 -19.03 7.35 -12.52
CA TYR A 38 -17.81 6.61 -12.20
C TYR A 38 -16.76 7.56 -11.67
N LYS A 39 -16.20 7.25 -10.51
CA LYS A 39 -15.04 7.96 -9.99
C LYS A 39 -13.76 7.27 -10.44
N THR A 40 -12.90 8.02 -11.14
CA THR A 40 -11.61 7.51 -11.63
C THR A 40 -10.52 7.75 -10.61
N PHE A 41 -9.72 6.72 -10.34
CA PHE A 41 -8.54 6.76 -9.48
C PHE A 41 -7.32 6.33 -10.26
N GLN A 42 -6.22 7.06 -10.12
CA GLN A 42 -4.92 6.60 -10.59
C GLN A 42 -4.30 5.73 -9.52
N CYS A 43 -3.77 4.57 -9.91
CA CYS A 43 -3.10 3.67 -8.99
C CYS A 43 -1.97 2.94 -9.71
N THR A 44 -1.04 2.44 -8.91
CA THR A 44 0.01 1.55 -9.39
C THR A 44 -0.33 0.13 -8.96
N ILE A 45 -0.25 -0.82 -9.90
CA ILE A 45 -0.34 -2.26 -9.61
C ILE A 45 1.05 -2.88 -9.79
N TYR A 46 1.48 -3.64 -8.79
CA TYR A 46 2.70 -4.44 -8.84
C TYR A 46 2.31 -5.91 -9.04
N ALA A 47 2.68 -6.48 -10.19
CA ALA A 47 2.55 -7.90 -10.44
C ALA A 47 3.89 -8.57 -10.11
N LEU A 48 3.88 -9.42 -9.08
CA LEU A 48 5.09 -10.11 -8.63
C LEU A 48 5.31 -11.42 -9.39
N ALA A 49 6.56 -11.84 -9.45
CA ALA A 49 6.93 -13.15 -9.95
C ALA A 49 6.29 -14.27 -9.11
N PRO A 50 6.00 -15.44 -9.71
CA PRO A 50 5.42 -16.58 -8.98
C PRO A 50 6.31 -17.11 -7.84
N HIS A 51 7.63 -16.87 -7.93
CA HIS A 51 8.62 -17.33 -6.97
C HIS A 51 9.57 -16.18 -6.60
N GLY A 52 9.89 -16.08 -5.32
CA GLY A 52 10.77 -15.04 -4.76
C GLY A 52 10.55 -14.89 -3.26
N THR A 53 11.22 -13.92 -2.67
CA THR A 53 11.08 -13.59 -1.24
C THR A 53 10.29 -12.30 -1.10
N SER A 54 9.18 -12.34 -0.35
CA SER A 54 8.42 -11.15 0.04
C SER A 54 8.70 -10.79 1.49
N ILE A 55 8.91 -9.52 1.75
CA ILE A 55 9.09 -8.93 3.07
C ILE A 55 7.84 -8.12 3.37
N ILE A 56 7.08 -8.53 4.38
CA ILE A 56 5.96 -7.76 4.91
C ILE A 56 6.49 -6.99 6.11
N SER A 57 6.48 -5.66 6.02
CA SER A 57 7.00 -4.78 7.04
C SER A 57 5.91 -3.87 7.56
N ASP A 58 5.76 -3.79 8.89
CA ASP A 58 5.10 -2.63 9.49
C ASP A 58 5.93 -1.35 9.22
N ILE A 59 5.29 -0.19 9.26
CA ILE A 59 5.95 1.11 9.16
C ILE A 59 6.17 1.70 10.56
N ASP A 60 5.14 1.64 11.41
CA ASP A 60 5.10 2.34 12.68
C ASP A 60 5.92 1.60 13.75
N ASP A 61 6.85 2.30 14.40
CA ASP A 61 7.84 1.73 15.32
C ASP A 61 8.73 0.61 14.74
N THR A 62 8.72 0.44 13.40
CA THR A 62 9.63 -0.46 12.66
C THR A 62 10.61 0.31 11.77
N ILE A 63 10.11 1.21 10.93
CA ILE A 63 10.93 2.09 10.07
C ILE A 63 10.91 3.52 10.61
N LYS A 64 9.78 3.94 11.17
CA LYS A 64 9.52 5.29 11.70
C LYS A 64 9.24 5.21 13.19
N VAL A 65 9.86 6.07 14.00
CA VAL A 65 9.53 6.18 15.43
C VAL A 65 8.16 6.87 15.62
N SER A 66 7.13 6.09 15.93
CA SER A 66 5.72 6.51 16.06
C SER A 66 5.22 6.52 17.51
N ASN A 67 5.82 5.74 18.42
CA ASN A 67 5.40 5.55 19.80
C ASN A 67 3.93 5.12 19.94
N VAL A 68 3.53 4.06 19.24
CA VAL A 68 2.14 3.58 19.12
C VAL A 68 1.50 3.21 20.47
N LEU A 69 2.31 2.92 21.49
CA LEU A 69 1.86 2.56 22.85
C LEU A 69 1.27 3.74 23.63
N SER A 70 1.46 4.99 23.19
CA SER A 70 0.89 6.17 23.83
C SER A 70 0.07 6.98 22.83
N LYS A 71 -1.26 6.97 22.99
CA LYS A 71 -2.19 7.71 22.10
C LYS A 71 -1.82 9.19 21.92
N ARG A 72 -1.32 9.84 22.97
CA ARG A 72 -0.89 11.25 22.92
C ARG A 72 0.38 11.44 22.10
N LEU A 73 1.36 10.54 22.25
CA LEU A 73 2.62 10.62 21.50
C LEU A 73 2.43 10.18 20.04
N LEU A 74 1.59 9.17 19.79
CA LEU A 74 1.19 8.74 18.45
C LEU A 74 0.60 9.91 17.64
N LEU A 75 -0.41 10.62 18.18
CA LEU A 75 -1.00 11.77 17.49
C LEU A 75 0.03 12.89 17.23
N LYS A 76 0.93 13.15 18.18
CA LYS A 76 1.98 14.16 18.02
C LYS A 76 3.01 13.75 16.96
N HIS A 77 3.40 12.48 16.91
CA HIS A 77 4.39 11.98 15.96
C HIS A 77 3.82 11.80 14.55
N THR A 78 2.54 11.46 14.44
CA THR A 78 1.86 11.31 13.16
C THR A 78 1.53 12.67 12.51
N PHE A 79 1.11 13.68 13.29
CA PHE A 79 0.62 14.95 12.71
C PHE A 79 1.55 16.16 12.88
N TYR A 80 2.50 16.14 13.82
CA TYR A 80 3.25 17.35 14.20
C TYR A 80 4.77 17.20 14.19
N SER A 81 5.30 15.97 14.31
CA SER A 81 6.74 15.76 14.44
C SER A 81 7.37 15.38 13.10
N TYR A 82 8.63 15.78 12.90
CA TYR A 82 9.40 15.36 11.74
C TYR A 82 9.63 13.83 11.77
N PHE A 83 9.65 13.23 10.57
CA PHE A 83 9.97 11.82 10.39
C PHE A 83 11.32 11.50 11.04
N LYS A 84 11.33 10.51 11.94
CA LYS A 84 12.56 10.00 12.54
C LYS A 84 12.73 8.53 12.17
N PRO A 85 13.75 8.18 11.37
CA PRO A 85 14.01 6.78 11.04
C PRO A 85 14.51 6.02 12.28
N ILE A 86 14.20 4.73 12.33
CA ILE A 86 14.84 3.79 13.25
C ILE A 86 16.22 3.42 12.68
N GLU A 87 17.25 3.55 13.51
CA GLU A 87 18.64 3.33 13.12
C GLU A 87 18.90 1.89 12.70
N GLY A 88 19.72 1.69 11.65
CA GLY A 88 20.11 0.38 11.13
C GLY A 88 19.08 -0.34 10.25
N ILE A 89 17.78 0.00 10.33
CA ILE A 89 16.73 -0.65 9.52
C ILE A 89 16.89 -0.33 8.04
N SER A 90 17.30 0.89 7.69
CA SER A 90 17.55 1.26 6.29
C SER A 90 18.63 0.37 5.65
N ASP A 91 19.72 0.11 6.36
CA ASP A 91 20.82 -0.71 5.84
C ASP A 91 20.41 -2.16 5.65
N VAL A 92 19.61 -2.70 6.57
CA VAL A 92 19.04 -4.05 6.44
C VAL A 92 18.12 -4.13 5.21
N TYR A 93 17.28 -3.11 5.00
CA TYR A 93 16.30 -3.11 3.91
C TYR A 93 17.01 -2.93 2.56
N GLN A 94 18.09 -2.14 2.51
CA GLN A 94 18.93 -2.02 1.32
C GLN A 94 19.57 -3.35 0.95
N LYS A 95 20.14 -4.09 1.90
CA LYS A 95 20.71 -5.43 1.64
C LYS A 95 19.66 -6.41 1.09
N TRP A 96 18.45 -6.40 1.65
CA TRP A 96 17.37 -7.24 1.17
C TRP A 96 16.83 -6.79 -0.20
N HIS A 97 16.85 -5.49 -0.48
CA HIS A 97 16.55 -4.98 -1.82
C HIS A 97 17.60 -5.48 -2.83
N GLU A 98 18.90 -5.45 -2.50
CA GLU A 98 19.95 -5.99 -3.37
C GLU A 98 19.76 -7.49 -3.66
N GLN A 99 19.16 -8.22 -2.72
CA GLN A 99 18.78 -9.63 -2.88
C GLN A 99 17.47 -9.85 -3.67
N LYS A 100 16.89 -8.78 -4.22
CA LYS A 100 15.61 -8.80 -4.98
C LYS A 100 14.42 -9.24 -4.14
N CYS A 101 14.44 -9.01 -2.84
CA CYS A 101 13.26 -9.19 -2.01
C CYS A 101 12.20 -8.14 -2.36
N GLN A 102 10.93 -8.57 -2.40
CA GLN A 102 9.78 -7.70 -2.68
C GLN A 102 9.18 -7.16 -1.39
N PHE A 103 9.10 -5.84 -1.24
CA PHE A 103 8.66 -5.20 -0.01
C PHE A 103 7.17 -4.84 -0.06
N HIS A 104 6.45 -5.19 1.00
CA HIS A 104 5.04 -4.89 1.22
C HIS A 104 4.92 -4.17 2.55
N TYR A 105 4.59 -2.88 2.52
CA TYR A 105 4.48 -2.08 3.73
C TYR A 105 3.03 -2.06 4.23
N VAL A 106 2.86 -2.27 5.53
CA VAL A 106 1.58 -2.18 6.23
C VAL A 106 1.71 -1.12 7.32
N SER A 107 0.69 -0.31 7.55
CA SER A 107 0.69 0.68 8.63
C SER A 107 -0.71 0.81 9.22
N ALA A 108 -0.76 1.00 10.53
CA ALA A 108 -1.99 1.32 11.25
C ALA A 108 -2.21 2.84 11.40
N SER A 109 -1.27 3.67 10.92
CA SER A 109 -1.46 5.12 10.87
C SER A 109 -2.60 5.49 9.92
N PRO A 110 -3.43 6.49 10.28
CA PRO A 110 -4.53 6.92 9.43
C PRO A 110 -4.01 7.44 8.08
N TRP A 111 -4.71 7.05 7.01
CA TRP A 111 -4.54 7.65 5.69
C TRP A 111 -5.33 8.96 5.65
N GLN A 112 -4.67 10.07 5.33
CA GLN A 112 -5.25 11.42 5.27
C GLN A 112 -5.25 11.98 3.85
#